data_AF-A0A7C6QSZ2-F1
#
_entry.id   AF-A0A7C6QSZ2-F1
#
_cell.length_a   1.000
_cell.length_b   1.000
_cell.length_c   1.000
_cell.angle_alpha   90.00
_cell.angle_beta   90.00
_cell.angle_gamma   90.00
#
_symmetry.space_group_name_H-M   'P 1'
#
loop_
_entity.id
_entity.type
_entity.pdbx_description
1 polymer ?
#
loop_
_entity_poly.entity_id
_entity_poly.type
_entity_poly.pdbx_seq_one_letter_code
_entity_poly.pdbx_strand_id
1 'polypeptide(L)'
;DGKKKTYYYHPREQEFVDQVTLNLLKKAVCLNKNLEGLPFSFRALKVSNKDAKIIYYRDFVIKGWLGIYEIEGDPRLLKLAYSAGLGAKNSQGFGMIDVIKEKDDASENNKNWDSHG
;
A
#
# COMPACT_ATOMS: atom_id res chain seq x y z
N ASP A 1 34.34 -8.16 7.70
CA ASP A 1 33.12 -8.52 6.94
C ASP A 1 31.89 -7.70 7.33
N GLY A 2 31.82 -6.46 6.84
CA GLY A 2 30.71 -5.54 7.08
C GLY A 2 29.58 -5.69 6.04
N LYS A 3 29.01 -6.90 5.90
CA LYS A 3 27.83 -7.07 5.02
C LYS A 3 26.70 -6.21 5.57
N LYS A 4 26.37 -5.10 4.89
CA LYS A 4 25.14 -4.34 5.11
C LYS A 4 23.97 -5.32 4.98
N LYS A 5 23.41 -5.75 6.10
CA LYS A 5 22.14 -6.47 6.10
C LYS A 5 21.08 -5.46 5.71
N THR A 6 20.40 -5.71 4.59
CA THR A 6 19.19 -4.96 4.25
C THR A 6 18.14 -5.29 5.29
N TYR A 7 17.85 -4.34 6.18
CA TYR A 7 16.72 -4.45 7.10
C TYR A 7 15.44 -4.14 6.31
N TYR A 8 14.47 -5.04 6.38
CA TYR A 8 13.19 -4.90 5.71
C TYR A 8 12.12 -4.58 6.75
N TYR A 9 11.79 -3.30 6.85
CA TYR A 9 10.80 -2.78 7.79
C TYR A 9 9.43 -3.44 7.58
N HIS A 10 8.77 -3.76 8.68
CA HIS A 10 7.36 -4.11 8.75
C HIS A 10 6.51 -2.86 8.49
N PRO A 11 5.32 -2.96 7.86
CA PRO A 11 4.48 -1.80 7.57
C PRO A 11 3.89 -1.06 8.79
N ARG A 12 4.25 -1.48 10.01
CA ARG A 12 3.90 -0.83 11.28
C ARG A 12 5.08 -0.06 11.87
N GLU A 13 6.27 -0.18 11.27
CA GLU A 13 7.45 0.58 11.64
C GLU A 13 7.44 1.92 10.88
N GLN A 14 7.84 3.00 11.56
CA GLN A 14 7.79 4.35 11.00
C GLN A 14 8.68 4.46 9.75
N GLU A 15 9.79 3.76 9.73
CA GLU A 15 10.74 3.75 8.62
C GLU A 15 10.12 3.18 7.33
N PHE A 16 9.13 2.27 7.45
CA PHE A 16 8.37 1.81 6.28
C PHE A 16 7.52 2.95 5.71
N VAL A 17 6.82 3.68 6.58
CA VAL A 17 6.00 4.85 6.22
C VAL A 17 6.88 5.91 5.56
N ASP A 18 8.05 6.18 6.13
CA ASP A 18 9.02 7.14 5.60
C ASP A 18 9.52 6.72 4.22
N GLN A 19 9.86 5.44 4.04
CA GLN A 19 10.32 4.92 2.74
C GLN A 19 9.24 5.00 1.66
N VAL A 20 7.98 4.71 1.99
CA VAL A 20 6.85 4.84 1.07
C VAL A 20 6.66 6.30 0.68
N THR A 21 6.68 7.21 1.66
CA THR A 21 6.47 8.65 1.46
C THR A 21 7.59 9.25 0.62
N LEU A 22 8.85 9.01 0.99
CA LEU A 22 10.02 9.48 0.26
C LEU A 22 10.06 8.93 -1.17
N ASN A 23 9.64 7.68 -1.36
CA ASN A 23 9.54 7.10 -2.70
C ASN A 23 8.48 7.82 -3.55
N LEU A 24 7.31 8.12 -2.99
CA LEU A 24 6.24 8.81 -3.69
C LEU A 24 6.65 10.24 -4.08
N LEU A 25 7.31 10.97 -3.18
CA LEU A 25 7.84 12.31 -3.47
C LEU A 25 8.92 12.27 -4.55
N LYS A 26 9.84 11.29 -4.51
CA LYS A 26 10.83 11.10 -5.58
C LYS A 26 10.18 10.85 -6.94
N LYS A 27 9.11 10.05 -6.99
CA LYS A 27 8.33 9.84 -8.22
C LYS A 27 7.71 11.13 -8.73
N ALA A 28 7.18 11.97 -7.83
CA ALA A 28 6.62 13.26 -8.21
C ALA A 28 7.68 14.14 -8.89
N VAL A 29 8.87 14.24 -8.29
CA VAL A 29 10.01 14.99 -8.85
C VAL A 29 10.41 14.43 -10.23
N CYS A 30 10.56 13.11 -10.37
CA CYS A 30 10.91 12.48 -11.65
C CYS A 30 9.88 12.73 -12.77
N LEU A 31 8.62 12.99 -12.40
CA LEU A 31 7.55 13.31 -13.34
C LEU A 31 7.32 14.82 -13.51
N ASN A 32 8.29 15.66 -13.09
CA ASN A 32 8.22 17.11 -13.11
C ASN A 32 6.97 17.67 -12.40
N LYS A 33 6.53 17.01 -11.32
CA LYS A 33 5.45 17.48 -10.44
C LYS A 33 6.07 18.04 -9.16
N ASN A 34 5.91 19.33 -8.92
CA ASN A 34 6.28 19.93 -7.64
C ASN A 34 5.17 19.65 -6.60
N LEU A 35 5.34 18.59 -5.83
CA LEU A 35 4.40 18.13 -4.79
C LEU A 35 5.06 18.05 -3.40
N GLU A 36 6.22 18.69 -3.23
CA GLU A 36 6.92 18.72 -1.95
C GLU A 36 6.12 19.51 -0.91
N GLY A 37 6.19 19.09 0.35
CA GLY A 37 5.49 19.74 1.48
C GLY A 37 3.97 19.52 1.53
N LEU A 38 3.39 18.83 0.54
CA LEU A 38 1.97 18.50 0.57
C LEU A 38 1.67 17.40 1.59
N PRO A 39 0.48 17.43 2.23
CA PRO A 39 0.12 16.45 3.23
C PRO A 39 0.05 15.04 2.62
N PHE A 40 0.62 14.07 3.31
CA PHE A 40 0.53 12.65 3.02
C PHE A 40 0.72 11.84 4.30
N SER A 41 -0.17 10.89 4.53
CA SER A 41 -0.07 9.91 5.61
C SER A 41 -0.28 8.51 5.04
N PHE A 42 0.37 7.52 5.67
CA PHE A 42 0.22 6.12 5.32
C PHE A 42 0.20 5.32 6.63
N ARG A 43 -0.85 4.53 6.82
CA ARG A 43 -1.04 3.74 8.04
C ARG A 43 -1.51 2.33 7.71
N ALA A 44 -0.92 1.35 8.37
CA ALA A 44 -1.37 -0.04 8.28
C ALA A 44 -2.68 -0.26 9.04
N LEU A 45 -3.71 -0.76 8.36
CA LEU A 45 -4.98 -1.17 8.97
C LEU A 45 -5.00 -2.68 9.24
N LYS A 46 -4.78 -3.49 8.20
CA LYS A 46 -4.79 -4.96 8.28
C LYS A 46 -3.59 -5.54 7.56
N VAL A 47 -2.57 -5.86 8.33
CA VAL A 47 -1.33 -6.50 7.86
C VAL A 47 -0.73 -7.33 8.98
N SER A 48 0.00 -8.37 8.64
CA SER A 48 0.68 -9.26 9.57
C SER A 48 1.91 -9.86 8.91
N ASN A 49 2.80 -10.48 9.69
CA ASN A 49 3.98 -11.19 9.17
C ASN A 49 3.66 -12.23 8.09
N LYS A 50 2.44 -12.77 8.05
CA LYS A 50 1.99 -13.74 7.02
C LYS A 50 1.78 -13.09 5.65
N ASP A 51 1.58 -11.78 5.63
CA ASP A 51 1.37 -11.00 4.41
C ASP A 51 2.69 -10.58 3.75
N ALA A 52 3.83 -10.85 4.40
CA ALA A 52 5.14 -10.64 3.82
C ALA A 52 5.34 -11.57 2.60
N LYS A 53 5.79 -10.99 1.49
CA LYS A 53 6.17 -11.69 0.27
C LYS A 53 7.65 -11.46 0.02
N ILE A 54 8.41 -12.56 0.01
CA ILE A 54 9.84 -12.54 -0.30
C ILE A 54 10.00 -13.14 -1.69
N ILE A 55 10.55 -12.36 -2.61
CA ILE A 55 10.81 -12.76 -3.99
C ILE A 55 12.33 -12.74 -4.20
N TYR A 56 12.87 -13.89 -4.57
CA TYR A 56 14.27 -14.07 -4.90
C TYR A 56 14.45 -13.86 -6.39
N TYR A 57 15.28 -12.88 -6.76
CA TYR A 57 15.53 -12.57 -8.16
C TYR A 57 17.04 -12.53 -8.40
N ARG A 58 17.59 -13.64 -8.90
CA ARG A 58 19.03 -13.83 -9.18
C ARG A 58 19.91 -13.22 -8.06
N ASP A 59 20.37 -12.00 -8.27
CA ASP A 59 21.34 -11.31 -7.41
C ASP A 59 20.71 -10.48 -6.26
N PHE A 60 19.38 -10.35 -6.20
CA PHE A 60 18.73 -9.56 -5.15
C PHE A 60 17.47 -10.21 -4.57
N VAL A 61 17.18 -9.84 -3.32
CA VAL A 61 15.96 -10.24 -2.60
C VAL A 61 15.05 -9.03 -2.46
N ILE A 62 13.81 -9.15 -2.94
CA ILE A 62 12.75 -8.19 -2.67
C ILE A 62 11.89 -8.76 -1.55
N LYS A 63 11.70 -8.00 -0.47
CA LYS A 63 10.65 -8.27 0.51
C LYS A 63 9.63 -7.15 0.46
N GLY A 64 8.39 -7.50 0.20
CA GLY A 64 7.24 -6.62 0.19
C GLY A 64 6.13 -7.13 1.11
N TRP A 65 5.07 -6.36 1.24
CA TRP A 65 3.95 -6.67 2.13
C TRP A 65 2.63 -6.47 1.41
N LEU A 66 1.80 -7.50 1.41
CA LEU A 66 0.37 -7.34 1.13
C LEU A 66 -0.33 -6.79 2.38
N GLY A 67 -1.51 -6.22 2.23
CA GLY A 67 -2.30 -5.73 3.36
C GLY A 67 -3.30 -4.67 2.97
N ILE A 68 -4.09 -4.25 3.95
CA ILE A 68 -4.98 -3.10 3.87
C ILE A 68 -4.31 -1.94 4.58
N TYR A 69 -4.26 -0.82 3.89
CA TYR A 69 -3.63 0.41 4.34
C TYR A 69 -4.61 1.57 4.17
N GLU A 70 -4.50 2.53 5.07
CA GLU A 70 -5.13 3.84 4.97
C GLU A 70 -4.09 4.81 4.40
N ILE A 71 -4.53 5.61 3.43
CA ILE A 71 -3.69 6.63 2.79
C ILE A 71 -4.52 7.90 2.74
N GLU A 72 -4.00 8.97 3.32
CA GLU A 72 -4.62 10.29 3.26
C GLU A 72 -3.61 11.28 2.71
N GLY A 73 -4.08 12.33 2.05
CA GLY A 73 -3.18 13.37 1.55
C GLY A 73 -3.76 14.19 0.41
N ASP A 74 -2.91 15.04 -0.17
CA ASP A 74 -3.28 15.86 -1.32
C ASP A 74 -3.73 14.96 -2.50
N PRO A 75 -4.85 15.29 -3.17
CA PRO A 75 -5.39 14.49 -4.29
C PRO A 75 -4.37 14.19 -5.39
N ARG A 76 -3.40 15.07 -5.62
CA ARG A 76 -2.34 14.87 -6.63
C ARG A 76 -1.36 13.76 -6.20
N LEU A 77 -1.05 13.66 -4.92
CA LEU A 77 -0.23 12.58 -4.36
C LEU A 77 -0.99 11.26 -4.36
N LEU A 78 -2.27 11.26 -3.99
CA LEU A 78 -3.11 10.07 -4.03
C LEU A 78 -3.25 9.53 -5.46
N LYS A 79 -3.49 10.41 -6.44
CA LYS A 79 -3.55 10.04 -7.86
C LYS A 79 -2.21 9.46 -8.35
N LEU A 80 -1.10 10.05 -7.94
CA LEU A 80 0.23 9.53 -8.27
C LEU A 80 0.43 8.13 -7.68
N ALA A 81 0.14 7.95 -6.38
CA ALA A 81 0.25 6.67 -5.69
C ALA A 81 -0.58 5.57 -6.37
N TYR A 82 -1.81 5.89 -6.77
CA TYR A 82 -2.68 4.96 -7.49
C TYR A 82 -2.13 4.61 -8.88
N SER A 83 -1.69 5.60 -9.66
CA SER A 83 -1.25 5.38 -11.04
C SER A 83 0.15 4.76 -11.19
N ALA A 84 1.08 5.12 -10.31
CA ALA A 84 2.48 4.70 -10.40
C ALA A 84 2.84 3.60 -9.39
N GLY A 85 1.92 3.28 -8.49
CA GLY A 85 2.15 2.40 -7.34
C GLY A 85 2.95 3.08 -6.23
N LEU A 86 2.95 2.46 -5.05
CA LEU A 86 3.78 2.81 -3.90
C LEU A 86 5.10 2.05 -3.90
N GLY A 87 6.10 2.56 -3.18
CA GLY A 87 7.38 1.88 -3.00
C GLY A 87 8.18 1.66 -4.30
N ALA A 88 9.14 0.75 -4.26
CA ALA A 88 10.07 0.52 -5.37
C ALA A 88 9.61 -0.59 -6.33
N LYS A 89 10.34 -0.75 -7.44
CA LYS A 89 10.19 -1.87 -8.40
C LYS A 89 8.81 -1.97 -9.04
N ASN A 90 8.12 -0.84 -9.24
CA ASN A 90 6.76 -0.84 -9.81
C ASN A 90 6.69 -1.46 -11.20
N SER A 91 7.69 -1.24 -12.06
CA SER A 91 7.80 -1.87 -13.38
C SER A 91 8.01 -3.39 -13.36
N GLN A 92 8.28 -3.98 -12.20
CA GLN A 92 8.40 -5.43 -11.99
C GLN A 92 7.16 -6.02 -11.29
N GLY A 93 6.06 -5.26 -11.20
CA GLY A 93 4.78 -5.75 -10.66
C GLY A 93 4.59 -5.53 -9.16
N PHE A 94 5.30 -4.58 -8.54
CA PHE A 94 5.19 -4.30 -7.11
C PHE A 94 4.47 -2.98 -6.82
N GLY A 95 3.82 -2.91 -5.65
CA GLY A 95 3.32 -1.66 -5.09
C GLY A 95 2.05 -1.10 -5.74
N MET A 96 1.40 -1.84 -6.63
CA MET A 96 0.05 -1.49 -7.11
C MET A 96 -0.92 -1.52 -5.94
N ILE A 97 -1.80 -0.53 -5.88
CA ILE A 97 -2.86 -0.40 -4.87
C ILE A 97 -4.21 -0.30 -5.56
N ASP A 98 -5.26 -0.68 -4.86
CA ASP A 98 -6.64 -0.49 -5.30
C ASP A 98 -7.48 0.05 -4.14
N VAL A 99 -8.58 0.75 -4.46
CA VAL A 99 -9.50 1.31 -3.48
C VAL A 99 -10.47 0.22 -3.05
N ILE A 100 -10.50 -0.08 -1.75
CA ILE A 100 -11.47 -1.01 -1.19
C ILE A 100 -12.81 -0.28 -1.15
N LYS A 101 -13.77 -0.72 -1.97
CA LYS A 101 -15.16 -0.32 -1.82
C LYS A 101 -15.74 -1.10 -0.65
N GLU A 102 -16.32 -0.40 0.31
CA GLU A 102 -17.19 -1.06 1.28
C GLU A 102 -18.33 -1.73 0.50
N LYS A 103 -18.66 -2.97 0.85
CA LYS A 103 -19.86 -3.58 0.29
C LYS A 103 -21.04 -2.85 0.90
N ASP A 104 -21.92 -2.30 0.07
CA ASP A 104 -23.25 -1.90 0.50
C ASP A 104 -23.94 -3.16 1.05
N ASP A 105 -24.06 -3.30 2.37
CA ASP A 105 -24.80 -4.37 3.04
C ASP A 105 -26.32 -4.18 2.85
N ALA A 106 -26.78 -4.24 1.60
CA ALA A 106 -28.18 -4.12 1.21
C ALA A 106 -28.67 -5.36 0.42
N SER A 107 -28.59 -6.53 1.05
CA SER A 107 -29.39 -7.75 0.75
C SER A 107 -29.02 -8.78 1.83
N GLU A 108 -29.86 -9.36 2.68
CA GLU A 108 -31.27 -9.71 2.60
C GLU A 108 -31.86 -9.59 4.02
N ASN A 109 -32.84 -8.70 4.20
CA ASN A 109 -33.78 -8.82 5.30
C ASN A 109 -35.16 -9.06 4.69
N ASN A 110 -35.75 -10.17 5.12
CA ASN A 110 -37.19 -10.44 5.14
C ASN A 110 -37.85 -11.06 3.89
N LYS A 111 -37.79 -12.40 3.80
CA LYS A 111 -38.95 -13.24 3.41
C LYS A 111 -38.98 -14.53 4.24
N ASN A 112 -39.25 -14.41 5.54
CA ASN A 112 -39.98 -15.45 6.26
C ASN A 112 -41.46 -15.22 5.97
N TRP A 113 -42.03 -15.99 5.03
CA TRP A 113 -43.47 -16.16 4.98
C TRP A 113 -43.80 -17.39 5.81
N ASP A 114 -44.52 -17.13 6.90
CA ASP A 114 -45.02 -18.10 7.85
C ASP A 114 -45.68 -19.30 7.16
N SER A 115 -45.20 -20.49 7.51
CA SER A 115 -45.90 -21.75 7.25
C SER A 115 -46.55 -22.24 8.53
N HIS A 116 -47.60 -21.53 8.98
CA HIS A 116 -48.60 -22.08 9.91
C HIS A 116 -49.97 -21.46 9.59
N GLY A 117 -50.88 -22.29 9.09
CA GLY A 117 -52.26 -21.98 8.76
C GLY A 117 -52.87 -23.12 7.97
#